data_AF-A0A831WZ71-F1
#
_entry.id   AF-A0A831WZ71-F1
#
_cell.length_a   1.000
_cell.length_b   1.000
_cell.length_c   1.000
_cell.angle_alpha   90.00
_cell.angle_beta   90.00
_cell.angle_gamma   90.00
#
_symmetry.space_group_name_H-M   'P 1'
#
loop_
_entity.id
_entity.type
_entity.pdbx_description
1 polymer ?
#
loop_
_entity_poly.entity_id
_entity_poly.type
_entity_poly.pdbx_seq_one_letter_code
_entity_poly.pdbx_strand_id
1 'polypeptide(L)'
;MNKIIGACVLVAAIVVAPQFALAQNAGLKANFGSVSLNNGFTPDPHRVSITAGGSIDAYEDTPLPEACVGMISDAPDYEVSYSAGSLPLVFRTLSSVDTTLIINGPDGSWSCDDDIPG
;
A
#
# COMPACT_ATOMS: atom_id res chain seq x y z
N MET A 1 -1.58 60.34 -37.67
CA MET A 1 -0.70 59.93 -36.54
C MET A 1 -1.45 58.85 -35.76
N ASN A 2 -1.22 57.57 -36.09
CA ASN A 2 -1.92 56.45 -35.44
C ASN A 2 -1.09 55.97 -34.23
N LYS A 3 -1.70 56.00 -33.05
CA LYS A 3 -1.11 55.53 -31.80
C LYS A 3 -1.28 54.01 -31.71
N ILE A 4 -0.18 53.28 -31.66
CA ILE A 4 -0.17 51.82 -31.42
C ILE A 4 -0.23 51.63 -29.90
N ILE A 5 -1.30 51.00 -29.41
CA ILE A 5 -1.46 50.61 -28.00
C ILE A 5 -0.93 49.18 -27.89
N GLY A 6 0.17 49.00 -27.15
CA GLY A 6 0.77 47.69 -26.87
C GLY A 6 0.00 46.96 -25.77
N ALA A 7 -0.42 45.72 -26.05
CA ALA A 7 -1.00 44.83 -25.05
C ALA A 7 0.12 44.04 -24.36
N CYS A 8 0.27 44.24 -23.05
CA CYS A 8 1.16 43.44 -22.21
C CYS A 8 0.44 42.14 -21.84
N VAL A 9 0.85 41.01 -22.43
CA VAL A 9 0.33 39.69 -22.07
C VAL A 9 1.13 39.19 -20.87
N LEU A 10 0.51 39.20 -19.69
CA LEU A 10 1.02 38.54 -18.49
C LEU A 10 0.76 37.03 -18.61
N VAL A 11 1.82 36.27 -18.88
CA VAL A 11 1.79 34.80 -18.82
C VAL A 11 1.95 34.40 -17.35
N ALA A 12 0.87 33.98 -16.70
CA ALA A 12 0.93 33.36 -15.38
C ALA A 12 1.54 31.96 -15.51
N ALA A 13 2.69 31.72 -14.89
CA ALA A 13 3.28 30.38 -14.83
C ALA A 13 2.44 29.51 -13.88
N ILE A 14 1.74 28.51 -14.44
CA ILE A 14 1.06 27.49 -13.65
C ILE A 14 2.14 26.53 -13.13
N VAL A 15 2.42 26.61 -11.83
CA VAL A 15 3.30 25.63 -11.16
C VAL A 15 2.48 24.37 -10.93
N VAL A 16 2.67 23.36 -11.77
CA VAL A 16 2.13 22.02 -11.54
C VAL A 16 3.05 21.35 -10.54
N ALA A 17 2.62 21.23 -9.28
CA ALA A 17 3.31 20.39 -8.31
C ALA A 17 3.14 18.92 -8.70
N PRO A 18 4.18 18.07 -8.59
CA PRO A 18 4.00 16.64 -8.78
C PRO A 18 3.03 16.13 -7.72
N GLN A 19 1.87 15.64 -8.15
CA GLN A 19 1.02 14.82 -7.30
C GLN A 19 1.71 13.47 -7.23
N PHE A 20 2.38 13.17 -6.12
CA PHE A 20 2.70 11.79 -5.81
C PHE A 20 1.34 11.10 -5.66
N ALA A 21 1.05 10.13 -6.54
CA ALA A 21 -0.02 9.18 -6.24
C ALA A 21 0.41 8.49 -4.96
N LEU A 22 -0.38 8.69 -3.90
CA LEU A 22 -0.19 7.92 -2.67
C LEU A 22 -0.56 6.49 -3.07
N ALA A 23 0.31 5.53 -2.73
CA ALA A 23 -0.12 4.15 -2.66
C ALA A 23 -1.27 4.00 -1.64
N GLN A 24 -1.67 2.77 -1.35
CA GLN A 24 -2.54 2.47 -0.20
C GLN A 24 -2.13 3.29 1.04
N ASN A 25 -3.08 3.98 1.66
CA ASN A 25 -2.82 4.73 2.89
C ASN A 25 -2.75 3.79 4.09
N ALA A 26 -1.54 3.28 4.36
CA ALA A 26 -1.27 2.34 5.45
C ALA A 26 -1.53 2.90 6.86
N GLY A 27 -1.76 4.22 7.01
CA GLY A 27 -2.15 4.84 8.28
C GLY A 27 -3.66 4.82 8.57
N LEU A 28 -4.49 4.36 7.63
CA LEU A 28 -5.92 4.18 7.86
C LEU A 28 -6.18 2.96 8.75
N LYS A 29 -7.31 3.00 9.47
CA LYS A 29 -7.76 1.85 10.25
C LYS A 29 -7.97 0.64 9.33
N ALA A 30 -7.34 -0.49 9.68
CA ALA A 30 -7.48 -1.72 8.94
C ALA A 30 -8.92 -2.26 8.86
N ASN A 31 -9.26 -2.83 7.70
CA ASN A 31 -10.60 -3.32 7.34
C ASN A 31 -11.04 -4.51 8.22
N PHE A 32 -10.15 -5.48 8.43
CA PHE A 32 -10.42 -6.74 9.13
C PHE A 32 -9.84 -6.77 10.56
N GLY A 33 -9.37 -5.62 11.04
CA GLY A 33 -8.90 -5.43 12.41
C GLY A 33 -7.38 -5.44 12.55
N SER A 34 -6.93 -5.57 13.79
CA SER A 34 -5.51 -5.55 14.14
C SER A 34 -5.20 -6.47 15.31
N VAL A 35 -3.91 -6.77 15.50
CA VAL A 35 -3.43 -7.56 16.65
C VAL A 35 -2.07 -7.05 17.12
N SER A 36 -1.83 -7.18 18.43
CA SER A 36 -0.50 -7.00 19.02
C SER A 36 0.08 -8.36 19.39
N LEU A 37 1.23 -8.71 18.80
CA LEU A 37 1.91 -10.00 19.00
C LEU A 37 3.32 -9.75 19.56
N ASN A 38 3.81 -10.71 20.34
CA ASN A 38 5.18 -10.75 20.82
C ASN A 38 5.87 -12.00 20.29
N ASN A 39 7.19 -11.97 20.12
CA ASN A 39 7.99 -13.15 19.79
C ASN A 39 7.60 -14.36 20.65
N GLY A 40 7.25 -15.48 20.00
CA GLY A 40 6.77 -16.70 20.67
C GLY A 40 5.30 -16.67 21.09
N PHE A 41 4.47 -15.88 20.40
CA PHE A 41 3.02 -15.79 20.67
C PHE A 41 2.32 -17.15 20.55
N THR A 42 1.16 -17.27 21.20
CA THR A 42 0.29 -18.46 21.12
C THR A 42 -1.15 -17.99 20.94
N PRO A 43 -1.93 -18.59 20.01
CA PRO A 43 -1.52 -19.64 19.07
C PRO A 43 -0.57 -19.12 17.97
N ASP A 44 0.40 -19.93 17.59
CA ASP A 44 1.22 -19.74 16.38
C ASP A 44 0.93 -20.89 15.41
N PRO A 45 0.29 -20.64 14.25
CA PRO A 45 -0.02 -19.32 13.67
C PRO A 45 -1.27 -18.65 14.27
N HIS A 46 -1.22 -17.32 14.36
CA HIS A 46 -2.41 -16.47 14.50
C HIS A 46 -3.14 -16.41 13.15
N ARG A 47 -4.46 -16.63 13.15
CA ARG A 47 -5.25 -16.77 11.91
C ARG A 47 -6.40 -15.80 11.87
N VAL A 48 -6.61 -15.19 10.71
CA VAL A 48 -7.73 -14.29 10.41
C VAL A 48 -8.27 -14.63 9.03
N SER A 49 -9.59 -14.54 8.87
CA SER A 49 -10.24 -14.65 7.56
C SER A 49 -10.43 -13.26 6.97
N ILE A 50 -9.89 -13.05 5.77
CA ILE A 50 -9.89 -11.77 5.06
C ILE A 50 -10.47 -12.01 3.66
N THR A 51 -11.17 -11.01 3.13
CA THR A 51 -11.53 -10.96 1.71
C THR A 51 -10.59 -9.98 1.03
N ALA A 52 -9.72 -10.48 0.16
CA ALA A 52 -8.82 -9.64 -0.62
C ALA A 52 -9.58 -8.86 -1.71
N GLY A 53 -9.00 -7.74 -2.14
CA GLY A 53 -9.55 -6.92 -3.22
C GLY A 53 -9.70 -5.44 -2.85
N GLY A 54 -10.34 -4.71 -3.74
CA GLY A 54 -10.68 -3.31 -3.57
C GLY A 54 -10.82 -2.64 -4.93
N SER A 55 -10.83 -1.30 -4.95
CA SER A 55 -11.03 -0.52 -6.17
C SER A 55 -9.76 0.06 -6.77
N ILE A 56 -8.61 -0.19 -6.14
CA ILE A 56 -7.30 0.32 -6.58
C ILE A 56 -6.54 -0.84 -7.20
N ASP A 57 -6.07 -0.67 -8.43
CA ASP A 57 -5.13 -1.60 -9.04
C ASP A 57 -3.72 -1.30 -8.49
N ALA A 58 -3.11 -2.28 -7.80
CA ALA A 58 -1.83 -2.07 -7.14
C ALA A 58 -0.71 -1.70 -8.13
N TYR A 59 -0.75 -2.21 -9.37
CA TYR A 59 0.28 -1.96 -10.36
C TYR A 59 0.03 -0.68 -11.14
N GLU A 60 -1.20 -0.47 -11.61
CA GLU A 60 -1.54 0.66 -12.49
C GLU A 60 -1.78 1.98 -11.73
N ASP A 61 -2.39 1.91 -10.54
CA ASP A 61 -2.87 3.12 -9.83
C ASP A 61 -1.89 3.61 -8.75
N THR A 62 -0.81 2.88 -8.48
CA THR A 62 0.08 3.18 -7.34
C THR A 62 1.57 3.12 -7.70
N PRO A 63 2.45 3.79 -6.92
CA PRO A 63 3.89 3.67 -7.09
C PRO A 63 4.49 2.46 -6.32
N LEU A 64 3.71 1.41 -6.06
CA LEU A 64 4.22 0.20 -5.41
C LEU A 64 5.23 -0.54 -6.32
N PRO A 65 6.10 -1.40 -5.75
CA PRO A 65 6.99 -2.25 -6.55
C PRO A 65 6.25 -3.02 -7.64
N GLU A 66 6.90 -3.27 -8.78
CA GLU A 66 6.27 -3.95 -9.94
C GLU A 66 5.71 -5.35 -9.61
N ALA A 67 6.24 -6.03 -8.59
CA ALA A 67 5.75 -7.33 -8.13
C ALA A 67 4.43 -7.25 -7.33
N CYS A 68 3.97 -6.04 -7.00
CA CYS A 68 2.72 -5.81 -6.29
C CYS A 68 1.59 -5.70 -7.30
N VAL A 69 0.89 -6.80 -7.55
CA VAL A 69 -0.22 -6.86 -8.50
C VAL A 69 -1.53 -7.22 -7.81
N GLY A 70 -2.63 -7.02 -8.52
CA GLY A 70 -3.97 -7.31 -8.03
C GLY A 70 -4.67 -6.08 -7.46
N MET A 71 -5.92 -6.30 -7.04
CA MET A 71 -6.78 -5.24 -6.54
C MET A 71 -6.64 -5.09 -5.03
N ILE A 72 -6.50 -3.85 -4.56
CA ILE A 72 -6.37 -3.51 -3.14
C ILE A 72 -7.36 -2.41 -2.72
N SER A 73 -7.67 -2.35 -1.42
CA SER A 73 -8.37 -1.22 -0.81
C SER A 73 -7.40 -0.11 -0.43
N ASP A 74 -7.90 1.11 -0.19
CA ASP A 74 -7.08 2.24 0.29
C ASP A 74 -6.60 2.07 1.74
N ALA A 75 -7.41 1.46 2.60
CA ALA A 75 -6.97 1.05 3.94
C ALA A 75 -6.31 -0.34 3.91
N PRO A 76 -5.37 -0.65 4.82
CA PRO A 76 -4.86 -2.01 5.00
C PRO A 76 -5.97 -3.00 5.29
N ASP A 77 -5.80 -4.25 4.87
CA ASP A 77 -6.74 -5.29 5.25
C ASP A 77 -6.57 -5.69 6.71
N TYR A 78 -5.33 -5.81 7.18
CA TYR A 78 -5.03 -6.22 8.54
C TYR A 78 -3.75 -5.56 9.04
N GLU A 79 -3.73 -5.15 10.30
CA GLU A 79 -2.57 -4.51 10.92
C GLU A 79 -1.98 -5.39 12.02
N VAL A 80 -0.66 -5.59 11.99
CA VAL A 80 0.07 -6.36 13.00
C VAL A 80 1.10 -5.47 13.68
N SER A 81 0.90 -5.22 14.97
CA SER A 81 1.93 -4.64 15.84
C SER A 81 2.75 -5.78 16.45
N TYR A 82 4.00 -5.96 16.03
CA TYR A 82 4.85 -7.06 16.48
C TYR A 82 6.06 -6.57 17.29
N SER A 83 6.28 -7.16 18.46
CA SER A 83 7.51 -7.00 19.22
C SER A 83 8.47 -8.16 18.94
N ALA A 84 9.56 -7.85 18.24
CA ALA A 84 10.56 -8.82 17.78
C ALA A 84 11.40 -9.42 18.92
N GLY A 85 11.92 -10.62 18.66
CA GLY A 85 12.84 -11.35 19.54
C GLY A 85 13.81 -12.19 18.70
N SER A 86 14.11 -13.41 19.12
CA SER A 86 15.05 -14.29 18.42
C SER A 86 14.44 -15.15 17.31
N LEU A 87 13.11 -15.17 17.17
CA LEU A 87 12.39 -15.97 16.18
C LEU A 87 11.94 -15.10 15.00
N PRO A 88 11.89 -15.66 13.77
CA PRO A 88 11.37 -14.95 12.61
C PRO A 88 9.86 -14.72 12.74
N LEU A 89 9.38 -13.61 12.16
CA LEU A 89 7.97 -13.40 11.88
C LEU A 89 7.69 -13.79 10.43
N VAL A 90 6.74 -14.70 10.21
CA VAL A 90 6.35 -15.18 8.89
C VAL A 90 4.89 -14.83 8.64
N PHE A 91 4.63 -14.21 7.49
CA PHE A 91 3.29 -13.99 6.98
C PHE A 91 3.00 -14.98 5.87
N ARG A 92 1.76 -15.48 5.80
CA ARG A 92 1.33 -16.41 4.76
C ARG A 92 -0.14 -16.22 4.46
N THR A 93 -0.48 -16.27 3.18
CA THR A 93 -1.85 -16.36 2.69
C THR A 93 -2.21 -17.81 2.36
N LEU A 94 -3.48 -18.15 2.55
CA LEU A 94 -4.07 -19.44 2.15
C LEU A 94 -5.37 -19.12 1.43
N SER A 95 -5.39 -19.29 0.12
CA SER A 95 -6.53 -18.94 -0.74
C SER A 95 -6.82 -20.05 -1.75
N SER A 96 -8.07 -20.16 -2.17
CA SER A 96 -8.50 -21.07 -3.26
C SER A 96 -8.35 -20.45 -4.65
N VAL A 97 -8.05 -19.16 -4.69
CA VAL A 97 -7.76 -18.39 -5.90
C VAL A 97 -6.40 -17.74 -5.75
N ASP A 98 -5.83 -17.31 -6.87
CA ASP A 98 -4.59 -16.56 -6.89
C ASP A 98 -4.65 -15.33 -5.99
N THR A 99 -3.61 -15.05 -5.20
CA THR A 99 -3.62 -13.99 -4.18
C THR A 99 -2.23 -13.51 -3.85
N THR A 100 -1.95 -12.26 -4.21
CA THR A 100 -0.80 -11.48 -3.76
C THR A 100 -0.86 -11.17 -2.26
N LEU A 101 0.25 -11.38 -1.56
CA LEU A 101 0.49 -10.80 -0.24
C LEU A 101 1.31 -9.52 -0.39
N ILE A 102 0.71 -8.38 -0.01
CA ILE A 102 1.36 -7.07 0.00
C ILE A 102 1.53 -6.61 1.45
N ILE A 103 2.76 -6.27 1.86
CA ILE A 103 3.09 -5.86 3.24
C ILE A 103 3.75 -4.48 3.22
N ASN A 104 3.17 -3.53 3.94
CA ASN A 104 3.83 -2.29 4.33
C ASN A 104 4.63 -2.52 5.63
N GLY A 105 5.94 -2.31 5.58
CA GLY A 105 6.84 -2.42 6.72
C GLY A 105 6.81 -1.17 7.62
N PRO A 106 7.28 -1.27 8.88
CA PRO A 106 7.33 -0.14 9.81
C PRO A 106 8.30 0.98 9.38
N ASP A 107 9.19 0.70 8.42
CA ASP A 107 10.07 1.67 7.79
C ASP A 107 9.46 2.32 6.53
N GLY A 108 8.21 1.98 6.20
CA GLY A 108 7.51 2.44 5.01
C GLY A 108 7.85 1.67 3.73
N SER A 109 8.71 0.65 3.80
CA SER A 109 9.00 -0.22 2.64
C SER A 109 7.80 -1.11 2.30
N TRP A 110 7.73 -1.54 1.04
CA TRP A 110 6.70 -2.45 0.56
C TRP A 110 7.33 -3.74 0.07
N SER A 111 6.77 -4.87 0.50
CA SER A 111 7.16 -6.22 0.07
C SER A 111 5.94 -6.92 -0.52
N CYS A 112 6.14 -7.60 -1.65
CA CYS A 112 5.06 -8.28 -2.37
C CYS A 112 5.46 -9.70 -2.71
N ASP A 113 4.55 -10.64 -2.48
CA ASP A 113 4.67 -12.05 -2.78
C ASP A 113 3.42 -12.49 -3.53
N ASP A 114 3.52 -12.52 -4.86
CA ASP A 114 2.44 -12.91 -5.79
C ASP A 114 2.63 -14.33 -6.32
N ASP A 115 3.88 -14.76 -6.50
CA ASP A 115 4.21 -16.10 -7.00
C ASP A 115 5.71 -16.41 -6.80
N ILE A 116 6.07 -16.86 -5.60
CA ILE A 116 7.14 -17.86 -5.48
C ILE A 116 6.61 -18.98 -4.58
N PRO A 117 6.54 -20.25 -5.03
CA PRO A 117 6.27 -21.34 -4.12
C PRO A 117 7.38 -21.35 -3.08
N GLY A 118 6.99 -21.24 -1.81
CA GLY A 118 7.92 -21.14 -0.68
C GLY A 118 9.01 -22.20 -0.60
#